data_AF-A0A924YSU6-F1
#
_entry.id   AF-A0A924YSU6-F1
#
_cell.length_a   1.000
_cell.length_b   1.000
_cell.length_c   1.000
_cell.angle_alpha   90.00
_cell.angle_beta   90.00
_cell.angle_gamma   90.00
#
_symmetry.space_group_name_H-M   'P 1'
#
loop_
_entity.id
_entity.type
_entity.pdbx_description
1 polymer ?
#
loop_
_entity_poly.entity_id
_entity_poly.type
_entity_poly.pdbx_seq_one_letter_code
_entity_poly.pdbx_strand_id
1 'polypeptide(L)'
;MSRVLARRGDGFVFRLVTTMIQVRWGCLSIKGNFRENNEDSFVVDPRGRFFVVADGMGGQSAGEKASALATDIIPHRLEQTIDFDKATPDEVLKRIDEAVAFANGEIMALSSLDAEYLNMGTTLAFM
;
A
#
# COMPACT_ATOMS: atom_id res chain seq x y z
N MET A 1 -6.43 -31.77 8.09
CA MET A 1 -7.64 -32.18 7.35
C MET A 1 -8.74 -32.52 8.34
N SER A 2 -9.70 -31.63 8.58
CA SER A 2 -10.90 -31.95 9.37
C SER A 2 -12.13 -31.53 8.57
N ARG A 3 -12.95 -32.51 8.17
CA ARG A 3 -14.21 -32.32 7.45
C ARG A 3 -15.36 -32.47 8.44
N VAL A 4 -16.28 -31.52 8.47
CA VAL A 4 -17.56 -31.67 9.15
C VAL A 4 -18.65 -31.74 8.09
N LEU A 5 -19.33 -32.89 8.02
CA LEU A 5 -20.52 -33.09 7.18
C LEU A 5 -21.77 -32.72 8.00
N ALA A 6 -22.53 -31.74 7.54
CA ALA A 6 -23.90 -31.53 8.01
C ALA A 6 -24.87 -31.91 6.87
N ARG A 7 -25.70 -32.93 7.09
CA ARG A 7 -26.75 -33.39 6.16
C ARG A 7 -28.07 -32.68 6.48
N ARG A 8 -28.63 -31.93 5.52
CA ARG A 8 -30.08 -31.66 5.42
C ARG A 8 -30.46 -31.54 3.94
N GLY A 9 -31.46 -32.32 3.53
CA GLY A 9 -32.30 -32.18 2.32
C GLY A 9 -31.62 -31.84 0.99
N ASP A 10 -31.46 -32.85 0.13
CA ASP A 10 -31.43 -32.80 -1.35
C ASP A 10 -30.44 -31.84 -2.04
N GLY A 11 -29.28 -31.58 -1.43
CA GLY A 11 -28.14 -30.98 -2.12
C GLY A 11 -26.88 -30.98 -1.27
N PHE A 12 -25.74 -31.33 -1.86
CA PHE A 12 -24.44 -31.06 -1.23
C PHE A 12 -24.17 -29.55 -1.31
N VAL A 13 -24.44 -28.82 -0.23
CA VAL A 13 -23.92 -27.46 -0.08
C VAL A 13 -22.47 -27.58 0.39
N PHE A 14 -21.52 -27.43 -0.53
CA PHE A 14 -20.12 -27.25 -0.17
C PHE A 14 -19.97 -25.86 0.46
N ARG A 15 -20.01 -25.79 1.79
CA ARG A 15 -19.49 -24.62 2.49
C ARG A 15 -17.97 -24.73 2.46
N LEU A 16 -17.33 -24.05 1.51
CA LEU A 16 -15.90 -23.75 1.59
C LEU A 16 -15.69 -23.04 2.93
N VAL A 17 -15.15 -23.75 3.91
CA VAL A 17 -14.59 -23.12 5.10
C VAL A 17 -13.28 -22.53 4.63
N THR A 18 -13.34 -21.33 4.05
CA THR A 18 -12.16 -20.54 3.77
C THR A 18 -11.53 -20.25 5.13
N THR A 19 -10.45 -20.94 5.45
CA THR A 19 -9.66 -20.61 6.64
C THR A 19 -9.24 -19.15 6.48
N MET A 20 -9.82 -18.27 7.29
CA MET A 20 -9.41 -16.87 7.31
C MET A 20 -7.93 -16.83 7.71
N ILE A 21 -7.09 -16.32 6.81
CA ILE A 21 -5.70 -16.00 7.15
C ILE A 21 -5.77 -14.77 8.07
N GLN A 22 -5.25 -14.92 9.28
CA GLN A 22 -5.09 -13.82 10.23
C GLN A 22 -3.63 -13.39 10.17
N VAL A 23 -3.38 -12.22 9.58
CA VAL A 23 -2.06 -11.60 9.59
C VAL A 23 -1.97 -10.75 10.86
N ARG A 24 -0.86 -10.84 11.60
CA ARG A 24 -0.50 -9.87 12.64
C ARG A 24 0.62 -9.01 12.11
N TRP A 25 0.50 -7.71 12.24
CA TRP A 25 1.48 -6.76 11.76
C TRP A 25 1.85 -5.74 12.84
N GLY A 26 3.00 -5.12 12.64
CA GLY A 26 3.52 -4.01 13.42
C GLY A 26 4.42 -3.18 12.52
N CYS A 27 4.64 -1.93 12.89
CA CYS A 27 5.44 -1.00 12.10
C CYS A 27 6.33 -0.16 13.00
N LEU A 28 7.54 0.12 12.51
CA LEU A 28 8.52 0.98 13.16
C LEU A 28 9.41 1.55 12.07
N SER A 29 9.58 2.87 12.06
CA SER A 29 10.56 3.56 11.23
C SER A 29 11.45 4.41 12.13
N ILE A 30 12.76 4.31 11.94
CA ILE A 30 13.76 5.02 12.74
C ILE A 30 14.77 5.66 11.81
N LYS A 31 15.12 6.92 12.10
CA LYS A 31 16.12 7.68 11.33
C LYS A 31 17.50 7.02 11.30
N GLY A 32 17.86 6.33 12.39
CA GLY A 32 19.23 5.93 12.66
C GLY A 32 20.14 7.12 13.06
N ASN A 33 21.45 6.89 13.06
CA ASN A 33 22.44 7.80 13.67
C ASN A 33 23.16 8.73 12.69
N PHE A 34 23.02 8.51 11.38
CA PHE A 34 23.88 9.15 10.37
C PHE A 34 23.16 10.13 9.46
N ARG A 35 21.83 10.05 9.35
CA ARG A 35 21.00 10.98 8.57
C ARG A 35 20.44 12.08 9.49
N GLU A 36 20.24 13.28 8.98
CA GLU A 36 19.64 14.36 9.78
C GLU A 36 18.11 14.24 9.83
N ASN A 37 17.48 13.71 8.78
CA ASN A 37 16.06 13.32 8.73
C ASN A 37 15.84 11.86 8.31
N ASN A 38 14.59 11.40 8.43
CA ASN A 38 14.18 10.06 8.01
C ASN A 38 13.34 10.17 6.75
N GLU A 39 13.86 9.67 5.63
CA GLU A 39 13.18 9.71 4.34
C GLU A 39 12.31 8.45 4.10
N ASP A 40 12.25 7.54 5.07
CA ASP A 40 11.41 6.35 5.04
C ASP A 40 9.98 6.67 5.50
N SER A 41 9.00 6.32 4.67
CA SER A 41 7.58 6.36 4.99
C SER A 41 6.94 4.99 4.80
N PHE A 42 5.88 4.70 5.56
CA PHE A 42 5.08 3.49 5.36
C PHE A 42 3.60 3.77 5.63
N VAL A 43 2.72 2.97 5.03
CA VAL A 43 1.30 2.95 5.39
C VAL A 43 0.82 1.51 5.48
N VAL A 44 -0.07 1.28 6.45
CA VAL A 44 -0.75 0.00 6.62
C VAL A 44 -2.24 0.25 6.50
N ASP A 45 -2.90 -0.49 5.61
CA ASP A 45 -4.35 -0.47 5.53
C ASP A 45 -4.96 -0.90 6.87
N PRO A 46 -5.91 -0.16 7.45
CA PRO A 46 -6.51 -0.50 8.75
C PRO A 46 -7.20 -1.86 8.78
N ARG A 47 -7.64 -2.37 7.63
CA ARG A 47 -8.25 -3.71 7.49
C ARG A 47 -7.21 -4.80 7.18
N GLY A 48 -5.92 -4.46 7.11
CA GLY A 48 -4.82 -5.37 6.81
C GLY A 48 -4.81 -5.88 5.37
N ARG A 49 -5.44 -5.15 4.44
CA ARG A 49 -5.54 -5.56 3.02
C ARG A 49 -4.24 -5.37 2.25
N PHE A 50 -3.44 -4.37 2.63
CA PHE A 50 -2.15 -4.08 2.02
C PHE A 50 -1.22 -3.32 2.97
N PHE A 51 0.07 -3.32 2.62
CA PHE A 51 1.13 -2.59 3.29
C PHE A 51 2.01 -1.90 2.23
N VAL A 52 2.44 -0.69 2.49
CA VAL A 52 3.35 0.05 1.60
C VAL A 52 4.53 0.56 2.41
N VAL A 53 5.73 0.41 1.86
CA VAL A 53 6.96 1.03 2.34
C VAL A 53 7.59 1.82 1.20
N ALA A 54 8.11 3.00 1.52
CA ALA A 54 8.68 3.94 0.57
C ALA A 54 9.96 4.56 1.18
N ASP A 55 11.09 4.43 0.49
CA ASP A 55 12.37 5.07 0.86
C ASP A 55 12.63 6.23 -0.10
N GLY A 56 12.62 7.45 0.44
CA GLY A 56 12.77 8.70 -0.28
C GLY A 56 14.20 8.96 -0.77
N MET A 57 14.31 9.71 -1.87
CA MET A 57 15.57 10.20 -2.44
C MET A 57 15.39 11.61 -3.03
N GLY A 58 16.48 12.36 -3.14
CA GLY A 58 16.49 13.73 -3.70
C GLY A 58 17.14 14.79 -2.82
N GLY A 59 17.73 14.38 -1.69
CA GLY A 59 18.17 15.29 -0.63
C GLY A 59 17.11 15.34 0.48
N GLN A 60 17.51 15.74 1.69
CA GLN A 60 16.74 15.48 2.92
C GLN A 60 15.26 15.89 2.82
N SER A 61 14.95 17.17 2.65
CA SER A 61 13.55 17.64 2.56
C SER A 61 12.78 17.02 1.40
N ALA A 62 13.48 16.76 0.29
CA ALA A 62 12.89 16.33 -0.96
C ALA A 62 12.48 14.85 -0.92
N GLY A 63 13.34 13.96 -0.44
CA GLY A 63 13.03 12.54 -0.32
C GLY A 63 11.97 12.27 0.74
N GLU A 64 12.03 12.95 1.90
CA GLU A 64 11.00 12.87 2.94
C GLU A 64 9.63 13.27 2.39
N LYS A 65 9.58 14.36 1.59
CA LYS A 65 8.34 14.79 0.96
C LYS A 65 7.82 13.77 -0.05
N ALA A 66 8.69 13.19 -0.87
CA ALA A 66 8.31 12.22 -1.89
C ALA A 66 7.73 10.93 -1.29
N SER A 67 8.40 10.34 -0.29
CA SER A 67 7.92 9.10 0.35
C SER A 67 6.63 9.33 1.14
N ALA A 68 6.50 10.48 1.80
CA ALA A 68 5.27 10.88 2.50
C ALA A 68 4.09 11.05 1.52
N LEU A 69 4.30 11.70 0.38
CA LEU A 69 3.26 11.86 -0.64
C LEU A 69 2.82 10.51 -1.23
N ALA A 70 3.75 9.61 -1.53
CA ALA A 70 3.39 8.29 -2.05
C ALA A 70 2.53 7.50 -1.04
N THR A 71 2.93 7.49 0.22
CA THR A 71 2.23 6.76 1.29
C THR A 71 0.91 7.41 1.72
N ASP A 72 0.70 8.69 1.42
CA ASP A 72 -0.59 9.37 1.60
C ASP A 72 -1.53 9.14 0.40
N ILE A 73 -1.05 9.35 -0.82
CA ILE A 73 -1.91 9.35 -2.02
C ILE A 73 -2.44 7.97 -2.38
N ILE A 74 -1.56 6.96 -2.36
CA ILE A 74 -1.90 5.60 -2.81
C ILE A 74 -3.08 4.98 -2.04
N PRO A 75 -3.09 4.95 -0.68
CA PRO A 75 -4.21 4.37 0.05
C PRO A 75 -5.52 5.11 -0.20
N HIS A 76 -5.49 6.45 -0.27
CA HIS A 76 -6.67 7.25 -0.60
C HIS A 76 -7.20 6.91 -2.00
N ARG A 77 -6.31 6.74 -2.99
CA ARG A 77 -6.70 6.41 -4.35
C ARG A 77 -7.30 5.00 -4.44
N LEU A 78 -6.73 4.03 -3.74
CA LEU A 78 -7.26 2.68 -3.68
C LEU A 78 -8.65 2.65 -3.04
N GLU A 79 -8.85 3.31 -1.90
CA GLU A 79 -10.16 3.34 -1.23
C GLU A 79 -11.28 3.93 -2.13
N GLN A 80 -10.92 4.86 -3.03
CA GLN A 80 -11.86 5.43 -3.99
C GLN A 80 -12.14 4.56 -5.21
N THR A 81 -11.23 3.63 -5.56
CA THR A 81 -11.22 2.98 -6.88
C THR A 81 -11.40 1.47 -6.83
N ILE A 82 -11.28 0.85 -5.66
CA ILE A 82 -11.41 -0.60 -5.49
C ILE A 82 -12.28 -1.00 -4.30
N ASP A 83 -13.25 -1.88 -4.59
CA ASP A 83 -13.95 -2.67 -3.59
C ASP A 83 -13.20 -4.00 -3.41
N PHE A 84 -12.28 -4.05 -2.44
CA PHE A 84 -11.43 -5.21 -2.18
C PHE A 84 -12.20 -6.50 -1.83
N ASP A 85 -13.46 -6.39 -1.40
CA ASP A 85 -14.29 -7.56 -1.06
C ASP A 85 -14.89 -8.21 -2.33
N LYS A 86 -14.85 -7.52 -3.48
CA LYS A 86 -15.42 -7.97 -4.76
C LYS A 86 -14.41 -8.05 -5.90
N ALA A 87 -13.31 -7.33 -5.81
CA ALA A 87 -12.33 -7.24 -6.87
C ALA A 87 -11.61 -8.58 -7.08
N THR A 88 -11.34 -8.88 -8.34
CA THR A 88 -10.44 -9.97 -8.74
C THR A 88 -8.98 -9.57 -8.51
N PRO A 89 -8.04 -10.54 -8.39
CA PRO A 89 -6.61 -10.23 -8.25
C PRO A 89 -6.06 -9.34 -9.37
N ASP A 90 -6.48 -9.53 -10.61
CA ASP A 90 -6.03 -8.72 -11.75
C ASP A 90 -6.56 -7.27 -11.66
N GLU A 91 -7.80 -7.09 -11.19
CA GLU A 91 -8.34 -5.75 -10.92
C GLU A 91 -7.58 -5.08 -9.78
N VAL A 92 -7.23 -5.81 -8.72
CA VAL A 92 -6.40 -5.29 -7.63
C VAL A 92 -5.06 -4.79 -8.15
N LEU A 93 -4.33 -5.63 -8.90
CA LEU A 93 -3.02 -5.26 -9.48
C LEU A 93 -3.14 -4.02 -10.37
N LYS A 94 -4.13 -4.01 -11.27
CA LYS A 94 -4.37 -2.85 -12.14
C LYS A 94 -4.64 -1.56 -11.35
N ARG A 95 -5.43 -1.63 -10.27
CA ARG A 95 -5.73 -0.46 -9.43
C ARG A 95 -4.52 0.01 -8.64
N ILE A 96 -3.66 -0.90 -8.22
CA ILE A 96 -2.37 -0.56 -7.60
C ILE A 96 -1.49 0.18 -8.62
N ASP A 97 -1.35 -0.32 -9.84
CA ASP A 97 -0.57 0.34 -10.89
C ASP A 97 -1.10 1.75 -11.20
N GLU A 98 -2.42 1.90 -11.32
CA GLU A 98 -3.09 3.19 -11.52
C GLU A 98 -2.84 4.16 -10.35
N ALA A 99 -2.89 3.67 -9.11
CA ALA A 99 -2.66 4.48 -7.92
C ALA A 99 -1.19 4.92 -7.80
N VAL A 100 -0.24 4.02 -8.08
CA VAL A 100 1.20 4.33 -8.09
C VAL A 100 1.53 5.32 -9.21
N ALA A 101 0.98 5.13 -10.42
CA ALA A 101 1.18 6.06 -11.52
C ALA A 101 0.64 7.46 -11.20
N PHE A 102 -0.53 7.53 -10.54
CA PHE A 102 -1.11 8.79 -10.10
C PHE A 102 -0.22 9.49 -9.05
N ALA A 103 0.22 8.77 -8.01
CA ALA A 103 1.12 9.33 -6.99
C ALA A 103 2.45 9.81 -7.59
N ASN A 104 3.03 9.06 -8.53
CA ASN A 104 4.22 9.49 -9.26
C ASN A 104 3.97 10.77 -10.05
N GLY A 105 2.81 10.91 -10.69
CA GLY A 105 2.42 12.14 -11.38
C GLY A 105 2.40 13.35 -10.45
N GLU A 106 1.81 13.21 -9.26
CA GLU A 106 1.75 14.27 -8.26
C GLU A 106 3.13 14.64 -7.69
N ILE A 107 3.99 13.64 -7.43
CA ILE A 107 5.38 13.86 -7.02
C ILE A 107 6.15 14.62 -8.11
N MET A 108 6.05 14.19 -9.37
CA MET A 108 6.72 14.87 -10.48
C MET A 108 6.20 16.30 -10.70
N ALA A 109 4.89 16.51 -10.55
CA ALA A 109 4.31 17.84 -10.62
C ALA A 109 4.88 18.76 -9.53
N LEU A 110 4.92 18.30 -8.28
CA LEU A 110 5.48 19.10 -7.18
C LEU A 110 6.98 19.34 -7.34
N SER A 111 7.75 18.34 -7.82
CA SER A 111 9.20 18.49 -8.06
C SER A 111 9.53 19.54 -9.13
N SER A 112 8.59 19.79 -10.05
CA SER A 112 8.74 20.79 -11.11
C SER A 112 8.38 22.23 -10.68
N LEU A 113 7.69 22.39 -9.54
CA LEU A 113 7.18 23.68 -9.07
C LEU A 113 8.12 24.37 -8.08
N ASP A 114 8.90 23.61 -7.32
CA ASP A 114 9.77 24.11 -6.27
C ASP A 114 11.21 23.60 -6.45
N ALA A 115 12.17 24.52 -6.43
CA ALA A 115 13.58 24.18 -6.55
C ALA A 115 14.08 23.36 -5.35
N GLU A 116 13.44 23.46 -4.18
CA GLU A 116 13.77 22.65 -3.00
C GLU A 116 13.46 21.16 -3.23
N TYR A 117 12.51 20.85 -4.12
CA TYR A 117 12.08 19.47 -4.43
C TYR A 117 12.61 18.95 -5.76
N LEU A 118 13.57 19.65 -6.38
CA LEU A 118 14.16 19.26 -7.65
C LEU A 118 14.78 17.85 -7.53
N ASN A 119 14.43 16.95 -8.46
CA ASN A 119 14.86 15.54 -8.49
C ASN A 119 14.38 14.70 -7.30
N MET A 120 13.34 15.12 -6.57
CA MET A 120 12.74 14.26 -5.55
C MET A 120 12.14 12.98 -6.16
N GLY A 121 12.21 11.90 -5.42
CA GLY A 121 11.62 10.63 -5.77
C GLY A 121 11.55 9.71 -4.56
N THR A 122 10.92 8.55 -4.73
CA THR A 122 10.88 7.53 -3.68
C THR A 122 10.84 6.15 -4.32
N THR A 123 11.43 5.17 -3.66
CA THR A 123 11.14 3.76 -3.94
C THR A 123 9.74 3.42 -3.44
N LEU A 124 9.22 2.28 -3.89
CA LEU A 124 7.96 1.76 -3.39
C LEU A 124 7.96 0.23 -3.39
N ALA A 125 7.60 -0.34 -2.25
CA ALA A 125 7.31 -1.76 -2.10
C ALA A 125 5.87 -1.92 -1.59
N PHE A 126 5.07 -2.64 -2.37
CA PHE A 126 3.67 -2.95 -2.06
C PHE A 126 3.55 -4.42 -1.67
N MET A 127 2.87 -4.71 -0.56
CA MET A 127 2.68 -6.06 0.01
C MET A 127 1.22 -6.33 0.35
#